data_AF-A0A2P8DIX0-F1
#
_entry.id   AF-A0A2P8DIX0-F1
#
_cell.length_a   1.000
_cell.length_b   1.000
_cell.length_c   1.000
_cell.angle_alpha   90.00
_cell.angle_beta   90.00
_cell.angle_gamma   90.00
#
_symmetry.space_group_name_H-M   'P 1'
#
loop_
_entity.id
_entity.type
_entity.pdbx_description
1 polymer ?
#
loop_
_entity_poly.entity_id
_entity_poly.type
_entity_poly.pdbx_seq_one_letter_code
_entity_poly.pdbx_strand_id
1 'polypeptide(L)'
;MAVTEEDKGRRSAAKKRAPRRKVALPQALADDIRTRVDPEDFDAYVIEVLERQAQRERLAELIAAHEREQGPLPQEYLDEAYEAFREAERKEAKRRAANL
;
A
#
# COMPACT_ATOMS: atom_id res chain seq x y z
N MET A 1 -17.84 21.23 45.20
CA MET A 1 -17.28 20.12 44.39
C MET A 1 -18.14 19.98 43.15
N ALA A 2 -17.79 20.70 42.08
CA ALA A 2 -18.47 20.61 40.80
C ALA A 2 -17.62 19.72 39.89
N VAL A 3 -18.12 18.52 39.58
CA VAL A 3 -17.59 17.75 38.45
C VAL A 3 -18.23 18.36 37.22
N THR A 4 -17.43 19.03 36.40
CA THR A 4 -17.89 19.69 35.17
C THR A 4 -18.37 18.65 34.17
N GLU A 5 -19.55 18.89 33.60
CA GLU A 5 -20.20 18.12 32.52
C GLU A 5 -19.42 18.13 31.18
N GLU A 6 -18.19 18.64 31.15
CA GLU A 6 -17.41 18.84 29.91
C GLU A 6 -16.69 17.58 29.40
N ASP A 7 -16.62 16.50 30.18
CA ASP A 7 -15.86 15.29 29.77
C ASP A 7 -16.64 14.31 28.87
N LYS A 8 -17.92 14.59 28.59
CA LYS A 8 -18.73 13.79 27.65
C LYS A 8 -18.58 14.19 26.18
N GLY A 9 -17.96 15.34 25.87
CA GLY A 9 -17.88 15.86 24.50
C GLY A 9 -16.67 15.39 23.67
N ARG A 10 -15.59 14.90 24.32
CA ARG A 10 -14.33 14.58 23.62
C ARG A 10 -14.23 13.16 23.05
N ARG A 11 -15.19 12.27 23.35
CA ARG A 11 -15.12 10.84 22.94
C ARG A 11 -16.02 10.45 21.77
N SER A 12 -16.75 11.38 21.14
CA SER A 12 -17.72 11.02 20.09
C SER A 12 -17.59 11.80 18.79
N ALA A 13 -16.41 12.36 18.48
CA ALA A 13 -16.06 12.63 17.09
C ALA A 13 -15.59 11.32 16.43
N ALA A 14 -16.48 10.32 16.38
CA ALA A 14 -16.27 9.15 15.54
C ALA A 14 -16.07 9.65 14.12
N LYS A 15 -14.81 9.57 13.63
CA LYS A 15 -14.41 9.93 12.28
C LYS A 15 -15.44 9.33 11.32
N LYS A 16 -16.29 10.16 10.71
CA LYS A 16 -17.35 9.69 9.81
C LYS A 16 -16.71 8.78 8.77
N ARG A 17 -17.01 7.47 8.86
CA ARG A 17 -16.54 6.48 7.90
C ARG A 17 -17.08 6.88 6.52
N ALA A 18 -16.20 6.91 5.51
CA ALA A 18 -16.60 7.17 4.14
C ALA A 18 -17.70 6.19 3.71
N PRO A 19 -18.67 6.61 2.87
CA PRO A 19 -19.74 5.74 2.43
C PRO A 19 -19.16 4.53 1.67
N ARG A 20 -19.61 3.32 2.06
CA ARG A 20 -19.21 2.06 1.40
C ARG A 20 -20.21 1.68 0.31
N ARG A 21 -19.71 1.11 -0.78
CA ARG A 21 -20.52 0.55 -1.88
C ARG A 21 -20.35 -0.97 -1.91
N LYS A 22 -21.44 -1.70 -2.16
CA LYS A 22 -21.38 -3.14 -2.42
C LYS A 22 -20.94 -3.39 -3.87
N VAL A 23 -20.02 -4.32 -4.07
CA VAL A 23 -19.54 -4.76 -5.38
C VAL A 23 -19.69 -6.28 -5.48
N ALA A 24 -19.88 -6.79 -6.69
CA ALA A 24 -19.89 -8.23 -6.93
C ALA A 24 -18.46 -8.73 -7.10
N LEU A 25 -18.12 -9.83 -6.42
CA LEU A 25 -16.84 -10.51 -6.52
C LEU A 25 -17.09 -11.95 -6.97
N PRO A 26 -16.30 -12.50 -7.92
CA PRO A 26 -16.40 -13.91 -8.28
C PRO A 26 -16.21 -14.79 -7.04
N GLN A 27 -17.10 -15.77 -6.86
CA GLN A 27 -17.10 -16.66 -5.69
C GLN A 27 -15.74 -17.35 -5.50
N ALA A 28 -15.18 -17.90 -6.57
CA ALA A 28 -13.87 -18.56 -6.54
C ALA A 28 -12.74 -17.63 -6.06
N LEU A 29 -12.80 -16.34 -6.40
CA LEU A 29 -11.81 -15.35 -5.95
C LEU A 29 -12.01 -14.99 -4.47
N ALA A 30 -13.26 -14.84 -4.03
CA ALA A 30 -13.57 -14.61 -2.63
C ALA A 30 -13.07 -15.77 -1.74
N ASP A 31 -13.28 -17.00 -2.19
CA ASP A 31 -12.87 -18.19 -1.46
C ASP A 31 -11.35 -18.34 -1.44
N ASP A 32 -10.67 -18.10 -2.56
CA ASP A 32 -9.20 -18.08 -2.61
C ASP A 32 -8.61 -17.06 -1.62
N ILE A 33 -9.15 -15.83 -1.57
CA ILE A 33 -8.72 -14.81 -0.60
C ILE A 33 -8.96 -15.29 0.84
N ARG A 34 -10.13 -15.87 1.14
CA ARG A 34 -10.46 -16.38 2.49
C ARG A 34 -9.54 -17.50 2.98
N THR A 35 -8.87 -18.22 2.08
CA THR A 35 -7.86 -19.22 2.49
C THR A 35 -6.55 -18.59 2.95
N ARG A 36 -6.33 -17.30 2.66
CA ARG A 36 -5.07 -16.58 2.92
C ARG A 36 -5.15 -15.59 4.06
N VAL A 37 -6.35 -15.16 4.44
CA VAL A 37 -6.58 -14.12 5.46
C VAL A 37 -7.62 -14.60 6.47
N ASP A 38 -7.52 -14.10 7.70
CA ASP A 38 -8.54 -14.34 8.70
C ASP A 38 -9.89 -13.74 8.24
N PRO A 39 -11.03 -14.37 8.59
CA PRO A 39 -12.34 -13.91 8.13
C PRO A 39 -12.66 -12.46 8.47
N GLU A 40 -12.14 -11.96 9.59
CA GLU A 40 -12.33 -10.58 10.06
C GLU A 40 -11.53 -9.56 9.22
N ASP A 41 -10.45 -10.01 8.59
CA ASP A 41 -9.52 -9.15 7.83
C ASP A 41 -9.81 -9.14 6.32
N PHE A 42 -10.78 -9.94 5.84
CA PHE A 42 -11.13 -10.02 4.42
C PHE A 42 -11.38 -8.64 3.78
N ASP A 43 -12.22 -7.82 4.43
CA ASP A 43 -12.54 -6.47 3.94
C ASP A 43 -11.30 -5.56 3.92
N ALA A 44 -10.45 -5.65 4.95
CA ALA A 44 -9.25 -4.84 5.07
C ALA A 44 -8.22 -5.21 4.00
N TYR A 45 -8.02 -6.52 3.79
CA TYR A 45 -7.15 -7.05 2.75
C TYR A 45 -7.60 -6.60 1.36
N VAL A 46 -8.90 -6.74 1.05
CA VAL A 46 -9.43 -6.33 -0.26
C VAL A 46 -9.23 -4.84 -0.49
N ILE A 47 -9.46 -4.00 0.53
CA ILE A 47 -9.22 -2.56 0.42
C ILE A 47 -7.75 -2.27 0.16
N GLU A 48 -6.82 -2.87 0.91
CA GLU A 48 -5.38 -2.65 0.73
C GLU A 48 -4.92 -3.04 -0.69
N VAL A 49 -5.40 -4.18 -1.19
CA VAL A 49 -5.06 -4.64 -2.54
C VAL A 49 -5.59 -3.68 -3.61
N LEU A 50 -6.83 -3.21 -3.47
CA LEU A 50 -7.43 -2.24 -4.39
C LEU A 50 -6.73 -0.89 -4.34
N GLU A 51 -6.36 -0.41 -3.15
CA GLU A 51 -5.58 0.83 -3.00
C GLU A 51 -4.22 0.71 -3.66
N ARG A 52 -3.51 -0.41 -3.45
CA ARG A 52 -2.22 -0.68 -4.09
C ARG A 52 -2.34 -0.75 -5.62
N GLN A 53 -3.41 -1.36 -6.12
CA GLN A 53 -3.65 -1.44 -7.56
C GLN A 53 -3.93 -0.05 -8.16
N ALA A 54 -4.79 0.75 -7.53
CA ALA A 54 -5.08 2.11 -7.98
C ALA A 54 -3.83 3.01 -7.95
N GLN A 55 -2.98 2.87 -6.93
CA GLN A 55 -1.70 3.57 -6.85
C GLN A 55 -0.76 3.19 -8.00
N ARG A 56 -0.69 1.90 -8.35
CA ARG A 56 0.12 1.40 -9.48
C ARG A 56 -0.38 1.92 -10.81
N GLU A 57 -1.69 1.91 -11.03
CA GLU A 57 -2.31 2.47 -12.24
C GLU A 57 -2.00 3.96 -12.36
N ARG A 58 -2.15 4.72 -11.27
CA ARG A 58 -1.83 6.14 -11.25
C ARG A 58 -0.35 6.41 -11.52
N LEU A 59 0.54 5.58 -10.98
CA LEU A 59 1.97 5.69 -11.26
C LEU A 59 2.27 5.40 -12.75
N ALA A 60 1.65 4.39 -13.34
CA ALA A 60 1.80 4.07 -14.75
C ALA A 60 1.33 5.22 -15.65
N GLU A 61 0.21 5.87 -15.30
CA GLU A 61 -0.26 7.08 -16.01
C GLU A 61 0.77 8.21 -15.97
N LEU A 62 1.38 8.45 -14.81
CA LEU A 62 2.38 9.50 -14.63
C LEU A 62 3.66 9.21 -15.41
N ILE A 63 4.13 7.96 -15.39
CA ILE A 63 5.28 7.51 -16.18
C ILE A 63 4.99 7.73 -17.67
N ALA A 64 3.86 7.23 -18.16
CA ALA A 64 3.48 7.40 -19.57
C ALA A 64 3.33 8.87 -19.97
N ALA A 65 2.89 9.74 -19.06
CA ALA A 65 2.85 11.18 -19.31
C ALA A 65 4.24 11.78 -19.44
N HIS A 66 5.16 11.41 -18.54
CA HIS A 66 6.54 11.86 -18.57
C HIS A 66 7.27 11.39 -19.83
N GLU A 67 7.12 10.13 -20.20
CA GLU A 67 7.78 9.54 -21.37
C GLU A 67 7.28 10.15 -22.68
N ARG A 68 6.02 10.59 -22.74
CA ARG A 68 5.50 11.33 -23.91
C ARG A 68 6.20 12.68 -24.10
N GLU A 69 6.65 13.32 -23.02
CA GLU A 69 7.28 14.63 -23.06
C GLU A 69 8.80 14.57 -23.23
N GLN A 70 9.45 13.58 -22.60
CA GLN A 70 10.91 13.50 -22.50
C GLN A 70 11.51 12.28 -23.21
N GLY A 71 10.68 11.34 -23.67
CA GLY A 71 11.11 10.02 -24.13
C GLY A 71 11.23 9.00 -22.99
N PRO A 72 11.36 7.70 -23.31
CA PRO A 72 11.52 6.65 -22.33
C PRO A 72 12.86 6.77 -21.58
N LEU A 73 12.90 6.31 -20.33
CA LEU A 73 14.13 6.28 -19.55
C LEU A 73 15.15 5.32 -20.20
N PRO A 74 16.39 5.77 -20.52
CA PRO A 74 17.41 4.90 -21.08
C PRO A 74 17.74 3.70 -20.19
N GLN A 75 17.88 2.52 -20.81
CA GLN A 75 18.17 1.26 -20.11
C GLN A 75 19.48 1.30 -19.32
N GLU A 76 20.48 2.02 -19.82
CA GLU A 76 21.78 2.19 -19.17
C GLU A 76 21.66 2.77 -17.75
N TYR A 77 20.75 3.73 -17.55
CA TYR A 77 20.49 4.30 -16.22
C TYR A 77 19.75 3.34 -15.30
N LEU A 78 18.85 2.52 -15.85
CA LEU A 78 18.18 1.47 -15.08
C LEU A 78 19.20 0.42 -14.61
N ASP A 79 20.08 -0.01 -15.50
CA ASP A 79 21.12 -1.00 -15.21
C ASP A 79 22.09 -0.50 -14.13
N GLU A 80 22.51 0.77 -14.23
CA GLU A 80 23.34 1.42 -13.20
C GLU A 80 22.62 1.45 -11.84
N ALA A 81 21.35 1.87 -11.81
CA ALA A 81 20.55 1.91 -10.59
C ALA A 81 20.37 0.51 -9.97
N TYR A 82 20.13 -0.52 -10.78
CA TYR A 82 19.99 -1.89 -10.31
C TYR A 82 21.29 -2.45 -9.74
N GLU A 83 22.44 -2.15 -10.34
CA GLU A 83 23.73 -2.55 -9.78
C GLU A 83 24.01 -1.85 -8.44
N ALA A 84 23.75 -0.54 -8.36
CA ALA A 84 23.89 0.20 -7.12
C ALA A 84 23.00 -0.37 -6.00
N PHE A 85 21.76 -0.71 -6.33
CA PHE A 85 20.82 -1.34 -5.39
C PHE A 85 21.32 -2.71 -4.92
N ARG A 86 21.73 -3.59 -5.84
CA ARG A 86 22.29 -4.91 -5.51
C ARG A 86 23.54 -4.79 -4.64
N GLU A 87 24.39 -3.79 -4.89
CA GLU A 87 25.56 -3.54 -4.06
C GLU A 87 25.19 -3.11 -2.63
N ALA A 88 24.19 -2.23 -2.49
CA ALA A 88 23.67 -1.83 -1.20
C ALA A 88 23.12 -3.03 -0.40
N GLU A 89 22.33 -3.89 -1.03
CA GLU A 89 21.80 -5.12 -0.41
C GLU A 89 22.93 -6.05 0.05
N ARG A 90 23.96 -6.26 -0.79
CA ARG A 90 25.14 -7.06 -0.42
C ARG A 90 25.87 -6.48 0.79
N LYS A 91 26.00 -5.15 0.87
CA LYS A 91 26.63 -4.47 2.02
C LYS A 91 25.80 -4.64 3.29
N GLU A 92 24.49 -4.49 3.20
CA GLU A 92 23.59 -4.68 4.35
C GLU A 92 23.62 -6.13 4.86
N ALA A 93 23.54 -7.11 3.96
CA ALA A 93 23.62 -8.52 4.32
C ALA A 93 24.93 -8.85 5.07
N LYS A 94 26.07 -8.32 4.60
CA LYS A 94 27.36 -8.46 5.28
C LYS A 94 27.34 -7.83 6.68
N ARG A 95 26.79 -6.62 6.81
CA ARG A 95 26.66 -5.94 8.12
C ARG A 95 25.80 -6.74 9.09
N ARG A 96 24.69 -7.30 8.60
CA ARG A 96 23.79 -8.14 9.41
C ARG A 96 24.45 -9.42 9.87
N ALA A 97 25.21 -10.08 8.99
CA ALA A 97 25.97 -11.28 9.32
C ALA A 97 27.11 -11.02 10.31
N ALA A 98 27.71 -9.83 10.30
CA ALA A 98 28.78 -9.45 11.23
C ALA A 98 28.25 -9.00 12.61
N ASN A 99 26.95 -8.70 12.74
CA ASN A 99 26.31 -8.28 13.98
C ASN A 99 25.48 -9.40 14.64
N LEU A 100 25.57 -10.64 14.11
CA LEU A 100 25.00 -11.86 14.68
C LEU A 100 26.13 -12.70 15.30
#